data_AF-A0A1I6W3E0-F1
#
_entry.id   AF-A0A1I6W3E0-F1
#
_cell.length_a   1.000
_cell.length_b   1.000
_cell.length_c   1.000
_cell.angle_alpha   90.00
_cell.angle_beta   90.00
_cell.angle_gamma   90.00
#
_symmetry.space_group_name_H-M   'P 1'
#
loop_
_entity.id
_entity.type
_entity.pdbx_description
1 polymer ?
#
loop_
_entity_poly.entity_id
_entity_poly.type
_entity_poly.pdbx_seq_one_letter_code
_entity_poly.pdbx_strand_id
1 'polypeptide(L)'
;MNVRSTSGLQSYVSRVGHGSVITLLVIQGALEDIGGGVRAGQWRMVAAQTRQLVLAGLQVSGLERGGEPYWLENGGAFDPVTCAPEQLRTEGYELLREANGLAADPSAAGPWLTRLETWTRAVQDGHGPGERLPELRSPQGMFGGLRLVRGWTDTVDRLGLPPLLPGEWTQPV
;
A
#
# COMPACT_ATOMS: atom_id res chain seq x y z
N MET A 1 19.69 23.01 14.72
CA MET A 1 18.39 22.94 14.01
C MET A 1 18.72 22.61 12.55
N ASN A 2 18.68 21.34 12.14
CA ASN A 2 18.95 20.96 10.76
C ASN A 2 17.71 21.26 9.93
N VAL A 3 17.77 22.33 9.15
CA VAL A 3 16.79 22.65 8.12
C VAL A 3 16.88 21.53 7.07
N ARG A 4 15.97 20.55 7.14
CA ARG A 4 15.82 19.56 6.06
C ARG A 4 15.50 20.34 4.79
N SER A 5 16.25 20.10 3.72
CA SER A 5 15.90 20.63 2.39
C SER A 5 14.44 20.29 2.09
N THR A 6 13.76 21.12 1.31
CA THR A 6 12.38 20.89 0.85
C THR A 6 12.21 19.49 0.26
N SER A 7 13.24 18.96 -0.41
CA SER A 7 13.28 17.57 -0.87
C SER A 7 13.16 16.53 0.27
N GLY A 8 13.86 16.73 1.40
CA GLY A 8 13.77 15.84 2.55
C GLY A 8 12.41 15.88 3.26
N LEU A 9 11.73 17.03 3.24
CA LEU A 9 10.37 17.15 3.80
C LEU A 9 9.32 16.53 2.88
N GLN A 10 9.41 16.76 1.57
CA GLN A 10 8.53 16.13 0.58
C GLN A 10 8.66 14.60 0.59
N SER A 11 9.88 14.07 0.62
CA SER A 11 10.10 12.62 0.75
C SER A 11 9.54 12.06 2.05
N TYR A 12 9.67 12.79 3.16
CA TYR A 12 9.09 12.36 4.44
C TYR A 12 7.57 12.33 4.42
N VAL A 13 6.92 13.40 3.92
CA VAL A 13 5.45 13.48 3.83
C VAL A 13 4.90 12.51 2.79
N SER A 14 5.60 12.29 1.68
CA SER A 14 5.25 11.27 0.69
C SER A 14 5.29 9.89 1.32
N ARG A 15 6.42 9.54 1.96
CA ARG A 15 6.56 8.27 2.68
C ARG A 15 5.46 8.12 3.71
N VAL A 16 5.38 8.99 4.72
CA VAL A 16 4.47 8.82 5.86
C VAL A 16 3.00 9.00 5.47
N GLY A 17 2.65 10.03 4.69
CA GLY A 17 1.27 10.32 4.31
C GLY A 17 0.75 9.31 3.29
N HIS A 18 1.29 9.33 2.07
CA HIS A 18 0.81 8.47 0.98
C HIS A 18 1.03 7.00 1.31
N GLY A 19 2.18 6.65 1.88
CA GLY A 19 2.45 5.27 2.26
C GLY A 19 1.46 4.74 3.32
N SER A 20 1.00 5.58 4.25
CA SER A 20 0.01 5.15 5.25
C SER A 20 -1.36 4.93 4.62
N VAL A 21 -1.76 5.79 3.69
CA VAL A 21 -3.03 5.63 2.96
C VAL A 21 -3.01 4.37 2.11
N ILE A 22 -1.96 4.16 1.31
CA ILE A 22 -1.82 2.98 0.46
C ILE A 22 -1.79 1.72 1.33
N THR A 23 -1.05 1.74 2.43
CA THR A 23 -0.98 0.61 3.35
C THR A 23 -2.34 0.28 3.96
N LEU A 24 -3.06 1.28 4.47
CA LEU A 24 -4.36 1.09 5.12
C LEU A 24 -5.45 0.68 4.13
N LEU A 25 -5.61 1.41 3.04
CA LEU A 25 -6.76 1.24 2.15
C LEU A 25 -6.54 0.13 1.11
N VAL A 26 -5.31 -0.02 0.63
CA VAL A 26 -5.01 -0.94 -0.47
C VAL A 26 -4.42 -2.23 0.04
N ILE A 27 -3.31 -2.16 0.76
CA ILE A 27 -2.56 -3.36 1.16
C ILE A 27 -3.38 -4.18 2.16
N GLN A 28 -3.90 -3.57 3.23
CA GLN A 28 -4.73 -4.30 4.20
C GLN A 28 -6.04 -4.80 3.59
N GLY A 29 -6.74 -3.95 2.83
CA GLY A 29 -7.98 -4.33 2.15
C GLY A 29 -7.79 -5.52 1.21
N ALA A 30 -6.74 -5.50 0.38
CA ALA A 30 -6.42 -6.61 -0.50
C ALA A 30 -6.01 -7.88 0.27
N LEU A 31 -5.27 -7.76 1.39
CA LEU A 31 -4.89 -8.92 2.20
C LEU A 31 -6.10 -9.62 2.80
N GLU A 32 -7.07 -8.86 3.31
CA GLU A 32 -8.35 -9.40 3.81
C GLU A 32 -9.14 -10.10 2.70
N ASP A 33 -9.26 -9.47 1.52
CA ASP A 33 -9.97 -10.02 0.37
C ASP A 33 -9.29 -11.28 -0.19
N ILE A 34 -7.95 -11.32 -0.20
CA ILE A 34 -7.17 -12.52 -0.55
C ILE A 34 -7.46 -13.65 0.42
N GLY A 35 -7.38 -13.40 1.73
CA GLY A 35 -7.66 -14.40 2.75
C GLY A 35 -9.09 -14.94 2.65
N GLY A 36 -10.07 -14.05 2.41
CA GLY A 36 -11.45 -14.43 2.13
C GLY A 36 -11.59 -15.25 0.85
N GLY A 37 -10.93 -14.83 -0.23
CA GLY A 37 -10.95 -15.48 -1.54
C GLY A 37 -10.36 -16.88 -1.51
N VAL A 38 -9.25 -17.09 -0.79
CA VAL A 38 -8.66 -18.42 -0.59
C VAL A 38 -9.65 -19.35 0.11
N ARG A 39 -10.30 -18.90 1.19
CA ARG A 39 -11.31 -19.70 1.90
C ARG A 39 -12.54 -20.01 1.05
N ALA A 40 -12.92 -19.08 0.18
CA ALA A 40 -14.07 -19.21 -0.71
C ALA A 40 -13.75 -19.92 -2.05
N GLY A 41 -12.49 -20.28 -2.31
CA GLY A 41 -12.06 -20.85 -3.59
C GLY A 41 -12.15 -19.90 -4.79
N GLN A 42 -12.14 -18.59 -4.55
CA GLN A 42 -12.31 -17.55 -5.58
C GLN A 42 -10.96 -17.14 -6.19
N TRP A 43 -10.29 -18.08 -6.87
CA TRP A 43 -8.88 -17.95 -7.30
C TRP A 43 -8.61 -16.77 -8.26
N ARG A 44 -9.56 -16.42 -9.13
CA ARG A 44 -9.41 -15.24 -10.01
C ARG A 44 -9.40 -13.94 -9.23
N MET A 45 -10.22 -13.83 -8.19
CA MET A 45 -10.21 -12.66 -7.30
C MET A 45 -8.91 -12.63 -6.50
N VAL A 46 -8.46 -13.78 -5.98
CA VAL A 46 -7.18 -13.89 -5.28
C VAL A 46 -6.03 -13.38 -6.16
N ALA A 47 -5.90 -13.86 -7.40
CA ALA A 47 -4.84 -13.41 -8.31
C ALA A 47 -4.91 -11.90 -8.61
N ALA A 48 -6.12 -11.35 -8.82
CA ALA A 48 -6.32 -9.93 -9.07
C ALA A 48 -5.92 -9.08 -7.85
N GLN A 49 -6.38 -9.47 -6.65
CA GLN A 49 -6.05 -8.77 -5.41
C GLN A 49 -4.58 -8.90 -5.04
N THR A 50 -3.94 -10.05 -5.29
CA THR A 50 -2.48 -10.20 -5.10
C THR A 50 -1.71 -9.23 -5.99
N ARG A 51 -2.12 -9.05 -7.25
CA ARG A 51 -1.49 -8.07 -8.13
C ARG A 51 -1.60 -6.65 -7.56
N GLN A 52 -2.79 -6.27 -7.11
CA GLN A 52 -3.02 -4.96 -6.52
C GLN A 52 -2.17 -4.76 -5.26
N LEU A 53 -2.14 -5.75 -4.37
CA LEU A 53 -1.33 -5.72 -3.15
C LEU A 53 0.16 -5.59 -3.46
N VAL A 54 0.69 -6.39 -4.39
CA VAL A 54 2.12 -6.37 -4.73
C VAL A 54 2.53 -5.02 -5.31
N LEU A 55 1.75 -4.48 -6.26
CA LEU A 55 2.06 -3.18 -6.85
C LEU A 55 1.98 -2.04 -5.83
N ALA A 56 0.98 -2.06 -4.95
CA ALA A 56 0.85 -1.10 -3.87
C ALA A 56 2.02 -1.20 -2.87
N GLY A 57 2.44 -2.41 -2.52
CA GLY A 57 3.57 -2.62 -1.60
C GLY A 57 4.91 -2.16 -2.17
N LEU A 58 5.13 -2.37 -3.48
CA LEU A 58 6.33 -1.86 -4.15
C LEU A 58 6.33 -0.34 -4.24
N GLN A 59 5.18 0.28 -4.50
CA GLN A 59 5.04 1.73 -4.47
C GLN A 59 5.44 2.28 -3.10
N VAL A 60 4.83 1.76 -2.02
CA VAL A 60 5.13 2.18 -0.64
C VAL A 60 6.62 2.04 -0.34
N SER A 61 7.23 0.93 -0.73
CA SER A 61 8.65 0.64 -0.50
C SER A 61 9.59 1.58 -1.27
N GLY A 62 9.13 2.18 -2.37
CA GLY A 62 9.88 3.13 -3.18
C GLY A 62 9.82 4.57 -2.66
N LEU A 63 8.80 4.95 -1.87
CA LEU A 63 8.54 6.34 -1.48
C LEU A 63 9.70 7.00 -0.72
N GLU A 64 10.38 6.25 0.15
CA GLU A 64 11.55 6.77 0.88
C GLU A 64 12.71 7.14 -0.05
N ARG A 65 12.79 6.48 -1.21
CA ARG A 65 13.89 6.57 -2.17
C ARG A 65 13.51 7.41 -3.39
N GLY A 66 12.45 8.22 -3.28
CA GLY A 66 12.00 9.12 -4.35
C GLY A 66 11.06 8.46 -5.37
N GLY A 67 10.44 7.33 -5.02
CA GLY A 67 9.33 6.75 -5.79
C GLY A 67 8.11 7.67 -5.81
N GLU A 68 7.23 7.46 -6.80
CA GLU A 68 6.09 8.34 -7.05
C GLU A 68 4.93 8.08 -6.05
N PRO A 69 4.38 9.13 -5.39
CA PRO A 69 3.37 8.99 -4.34
C PRO A 69 1.93 8.73 -4.82
N TYR A 70 1.68 8.72 -6.13
CA TYR A 70 0.34 8.83 -6.70
C TYR A 70 -0.32 7.47 -7.01
N TRP A 71 -1.61 7.28 -6.70
CA TRP A 71 -2.30 6.01 -7.01
C TRP A 71 -3.80 6.06 -7.36
N LEU A 72 -4.52 7.18 -7.20
CA LEU A 72 -6.01 7.14 -7.15
C LEU A 72 -6.80 8.01 -8.13
N GLU A 73 -6.33 9.20 -8.52
CA GLU A 73 -7.10 10.08 -9.42
C GLU A 73 -6.45 10.15 -10.82
N ASN A 74 -6.99 10.97 -11.73
CA ASN A 74 -6.64 11.12 -13.16
C ASN A 74 -5.16 11.46 -13.49
N GLY A 75 -4.19 10.66 -13.05
CA GLY A 75 -2.77 10.87 -13.29
C GLY A 75 -2.30 10.25 -14.59
N GLY A 76 -1.20 10.81 -15.12
CA GLY A 76 -0.48 10.26 -16.25
C GLY A 76 0.13 8.88 -15.97
N ALA A 77 0.96 8.40 -16.89
CA ALA A 77 1.70 7.17 -16.69
C ALA A 77 2.52 7.24 -15.39
N PHE A 78 2.33 6.25 -14.52
CA PHE A 78 2.99 6.10 -13.23
C PHE A 78 3.65 4.72 -13.18
N ASP A 79 4.85 4.65 -12.60
CA ASP A 79 5.57 3.38 -12.39
C ASP A 79 5.60 2.99 -10.89
N PRO A 80 4.79 2.00 -10.46
CA PRO A 80 4.70 1.55 -9.07
C PRO A 80 5.97 0.89 -8.54
N VAL A 81 6.93 0.55 -9.40
CA VAL A 81 8.16 -0.12 -8.95
C VAL A 81 9.36 0.82 -8.91
N THR A 82 9.16 2.11 -9.22
CA THR A 82 10.21 3.12 -9.16
C THR A 82 10.84 3.16 -7.77
N CYS A 83 12.16 3.00 -7.73
CA CYS A 83 12.98 2.99 -6.52
C CYS A 83 12.64 1.91 -5.47
N ALA A 84 11.76 0.94 -5.80
CA ALA A 84 11.45 -0.17 -4.91
C ALA A 84 12.69 -1.07 -4.70
N PRO A 85 12.94 -1.58 -3.48
CA PRO A 85 14.02 -2.51 -3.22
C PRO A 85 13.95 -3.74 -4.14
N GLU A 86 15.09 -4.12 -4.74
CA GLU A 86 15.15 -5.23 -5.70
C GLU A 86 14.66 -6.55 -5.10
N GLN A 87 15.06 -6.85 -3.86
CA GLN A 87 14.61 -8.03 -3.15
C GLN A 87 13.07 -8.10 -3.04
N LEU A 88 12.43 -7.03 -2.57
CA LEU A 88 10.97 -6.99 -2.43
C LEU A 88 10.26 -7.13 -3.78
N ARG A 89 10.85 -6.59 -4.85
CA ARG A 89 10.32 -6.69 -6.22
C ARG A 89 10.37 -8.12 -6.73
N THR A 90 11.51 -8.82 -6.57
CA THR A 90 11.65 -10.22 -6.97
C THR A 90 10.66 -11.10 -6.21
N GLU A 91 10.63 -10.99 -4.87
CA GLU A 91 9.73 -11.78 -4.01
C GLU A 91 8.25 -11.48 -4.33
N GLY A 92 7.90 -10.21 -4.55
CA GLY A 92 6.54 -9.80 -4.90
C GLY A 92 6.07 -10.38 -6.24
N TYR A 93 6.93 -10.38 -7.25
CA TYR A 93 6.59 -10.98 -8.55
C TYR A 93 6.51 -12.50 -8.51
N GLU A 94 7.31 -13.15 -7.66
CA GLU A 94 7.16 -14.58 -7.39
C GLU A 94 5.79 -14.89 -6.77
N LEU A 95 5.38 -14.14 -5.74
CA LEU A 95 4.07 -14.28 -5.11
C LEU A 95 2.91 -14.09 -6.11
N LEU A 96 3.04 -13.11 -7.01
CA LEU A 96 2.08 -12.87 -8.08
C LEU A 96 2.00 -14.05 -9.06
N ARG A 97 3.15 -14.59 -9.48
CA ARG A 97 3.21 -15.76 -10.37
C ARG A 97 2.56 -16.97 -9.71
N GLU A 98 2.86 -17.21 -8.44
CA GLU A 98 2.28 -18.31 -7.65
C GLU A 98 0.76 -18.16 -7.48
N ALA A 99 0.25 -16.95 -7.23
CA ALA A 99 -1.18 -16.68 -7.10
C ALA A 99 -1.98 -17.10 -8.34
N ASN A 100 -1.41 -16.92 -9.53
CA ASN A 100 -2.03 -17.37 -10.79
C ASN A 100 -2.07 -18.90 -10.93
N GLY A 101 -1.20 -19.62 -10.21
CA GLY A 101 -1.14 -21.08 -10.20
C GLY A 101 -2.07 -21.75 -9.18
N LEU A 102 -2.58 -21.02 -8.19
CA LEU A 102 -3.37 -21.60 -7.08
C LEU A 102 -4.66 -22.30 -7.53
N ALA A 103 -5.25 -21.88 -8.65
CA ALA A 103 -6.43 -22.55 -9.19
C ALA A 103 -6.12 -24.00 -9.63
N ALA A 104 -4.89 -24.27 -10.06
CA ALA A 104 -4.44 -25.60 -10.48
C ALA A 104 -3.92 -26.44 -9.29
N ASP A 105 -3.41 -25.78 -8.25
CA ASP A 105 -2.98 -26.43 -7.01
C ASP A 105 -3.47 -25.65 -5.77
N PRO A 106 -4.74 -25.86 -5.34
CA PRO A 106 -5.28 -25.21 -4.15
C PRO A 106 -4.57 -25.60 -2.85
N SER A 107 -3.86 -26.74 -2.82
CA SER A 107 -3.18 -27.21 -1.61
C SER A 107 -1.99 -26.32 -1.23
N ALA A 108 -1.41 -25.61 -2.21
CA ALA A 108 -0.35 -24.63 -2.01
C ALA A 108 -0.83 -23.32 -1.36
N ALA A 109 -2.14 -23.07 -1.28
CA ALA A 109 -2.68 -21.76 -0.86
C ALA A 109 -2.31 -21.38 0.57
N GLY A 110 -2.26 -22.33 1.51
CA GLY A 110 -1.90 -22.07 2.91
C GLY A 110 -0.47 -21.54 3.06
N PRO A 111 0.56 -22.31 2.64
CA PRO A 111 1.95 -21.85 2.66
C PRO A 111 2.19 -20.56 1.87
N TRP A 112 1.53 -20.40 0.72
CA TRP A 112 1.59 -19.18 -0.08
C TRP A 112 1.06 -17.96 0.68
N LEU A 113 -0.09 -18.09 1.37
CA LEU A 113 -0.68 -16.99 2.14
C LEU A 113 0.25 -16.55 3.28
N THR A 114 0.88 -17.49 3.99
CA THR A 114 1.87 -17.17 5.03
C THR A 114 3.05 -16.37 4.47
N ARG A 115 3.54 -16.72 3.28
CA ARG A 115 4.60 -15.96 2.60
C ARG A 115 4.14 -14.56 2.18
N LEU A 116 2.93 -14.44 1.64
CA LEU A 116 2.34 -13.15 1.27
C LEU A 116 2.20 -12.22 2.48
N GLU A 117 1.73 -12.73 3.61
CA GLU A 117 1.65 -11.97 4.86
C GLU A 117 3.02 -11.54 5.36
N THR A 118 4.02 -12.41 5.25
CA THR A 118 5.40 -12.12 5.67
C THR A 118 6.01 -11.01 4.81
N TRP A 119 5.85 -11.12 3.48
CA TRP A 119 6.28 -10.07 2.55
C TRP A 119 5.57 -8.74 2.81
N THR A 120 4.25 -8.79 3.09
CA THR A 120 3.46 -7.61 3.42
C THR A 120 3.96 -6.92 4.69
N ARG A 121 4.32 -7.70 5.72
CA ARG A 121 4.93 -7.16 6.95
C ARG A 121 6.27 -6.50 6.66
N ALA A 122 7.12 -7.11 5.84
CA ALA A 122 8.41 -6.51 5.46
C ALA A 122 8.25 -5.15 4.75
N VAL A 123 7.23 -5.01 3.88
CA VAL A 123 6.86 -3.73 3.27
C VAL A 123 6.43 -2.72 4.32
N GLN A 124 5.57 -3.11 5.26
CA GLN A 124 5.05 -2.23 6.32
C GLN A 124 6.14 -1.79 7.31
N ASP A 125 7.04 -2.68 7.68
CA ASP A 125 8.15 -2.39 8.59
C ASP A 125 9.13 -1.35 7.98
N GLY A 126 9.29 -1.35 6.65
CA GLY A 126 10.09 -0.36 5.92
C GLY A 126 9.47 1.04 5.83
N HIS A 127 8.15 1.16 6.01
CA HIS A 127 7.40 2.42 5.83
C HIS A 127 7.55 3.39 7.02
N GLY A 128 7.83 2.87 8.22
CA GLY A 128 8.38 3.67 9.32
C GLY A 128 7.45 4.43 10.29
N PRO A 129 6.10 4.35 10.29
CA PRO A 129 5.37 4.71 11.50
C PRO A 129 5.72 3.64 12.56
N GLY A 130 6.38 4.06 13.64
CA GLY A 130 6.83 3.15 14.72
C GLY A 130 5.70 2.44 15.47
N GLU A 131 4.44 2.74 15.13
CA GLU A 131 3.24 2.07 15.62
C GLU A 131 2.52 1.38 14.44
N ARG A 132 2.02 0.17 14.69
CA ARG A 132 1.21 -0.56 13.70
C ARG A 132 -0.04 0.25 13.37
N LEU A 133 -0.28 0.45 12.08
CA LEU A 133 -1.50 1.07 11.58
C LEU A 133 -2.72 0.21 12.00
N PRO A 134 -3.85 0.83 12.38
CA PRO A 134 -5.04 0.09 12.81
C PRO A 134 -5.57 -0.81 11.68
N GLU A 135 -6.23 -1.92 12.04
CA GLU A 135 -6.89 -2.79 11.06
C GLU A 135 -8.02 -2.04 10.37
N LEU A 136 -8.03 -1.99 9.04
CA LEU A 136 -8.97 -1.21 8.23
C LEU A 136 -10.44 -1.43 8.61
N ARG A 137 -10.88 -2.69 8.72
CA ARG A 137 -12.28 -3.04 9.04
C ARG A 137 -12.59 -3.06 10.54
N SER A 138 -11.67 -2.61 11.40
CA SER A 138 -11.98 -2.32 12.79
C SER A 138 -12.74 -0.99 12.93
N PRO A 139 -13.51 -0.77 14.02
CA PRO A 139 -14.10 0.54 14.32
C PRO A 139 -13.07 1.68 14.37
N GLN A 140 -11.79 1.36 14.58
CA GLN A 140 -10.67 2.29 14.66
C GLN A 140 -9.98 2.51 13.31
N GLY A 141 -10.14 1.60 12.34
CA GLY A 141 -9.41 1.57 11.07
C GLY A 141 -9.89 2.57 10.04
N MET A 142 -11.14 2.45 9.59
CA MET A 142 -11.69 3.30 8.52
C MET A 142 -11.72 4.79 8.92
N PHE A 143 -12.20 5.09 10.13
CA PHE A 143 -12.19 6.45 10.67
C PHE A 143 -10.78 6.92 11.08
N GLY A 144 -9.88 5.99 11.43
CA GLY A 144 -8.47 6.28 11.69
C GLY A 144 -7.74 6.71 10.41
N GLY A 145 -7.95 6.00 9.30
CA GLY A 145 -7.42 6.36 7.98
C GLY A 145 -7.90 7.73 7.49
N LEU A 146 -9.21 8.01 7.62
CA LEU A 146 -9.75 9.33 7.29
C LEU A 146 -9.19 10.45 8.19
N ARG A 147 -9.03 10.20 9.49
CA ARG A 147 -8.45 11.17 10.43
C ARG A 147 -6.96 11.42 10.14
N LEU A 148 -6.21 10.37 9.81
CA LEU A 148 -4.82 10.48 9.36
C LEU A 148 -4.75 11.38 8.12
N VAL A 149 -5.54 11.11 7.08
CA VAL A 149 -5.53 11.91 5.84
C VAL A 149 -5.87 13.38 6.11
N ARG A 150 -6.92 13.66 6.88
CA ARG A 150 -7.31 15.03 7.22
C ARG A 150 -6.22 15.78 7.97
N GLY A 151 -5.47 15.11 8.84
CA GLY A 151 -4.35 15.72 9.57
C GLY A 151 -3.17 16.11 8.67
N TRP A 152 -3.04 15.51 7.48
CA TRP A 152 -1.94 15.78 6.55
C TRP A 152 -2.32 16.66 5.36
N THR A 153 -3.61 16.93 5.14
CA THR A 153 -4.12 17.62 3.93
C THR A 153 -3.44 18.98 3.71
N ASP A 154 -3.48 19.88 4.71
CA ASP A 154 -2.84 21.20 4.62
C ASP A 154 -1.34 21.12 4.32
N THR A 155 -0.66 20.09 4.85
CA THR A 155 0.78 19.91 4.63
C THR A 155 1.08 19.40 3.22
N VAL A 156 0.26 18.46 2.73
CA VAL A 156 0.35 17.92 1.36
C VAL A 156 0.13 19.04 0.33
N ASP A 157 -0.90 19.86 0.53
CA ASP A 157 -1.22 20.99 -0.35
C ASP A 157 -0.10 22.04 -0.38
N ARG A 158 0.42 22.42 0.79
CA ARG A 158 1.54 23.36 0.90
C ARG A 158 2.82 22.87 0.24
N LEU A 159 3.01 21.56 0.15
CA LEU A 159 4.17 20.95 -0.49
C LEU A 159 3.97 20.68 -1.98
N GLY A 160 2.80 20.98 -2.53
CA GLY A 160 2.44 20.67 -3.92
C GLY A 160 2.45 19.18 -4.22
N LEU A 161 2.21 18.35 -3.21
CA LEU A 161 2.12 16.90 -3.37
C LEU A 161 0.72 16.51 -3.86
N PRO A 162 0.57 15.35 -4.52
CA PRO A 162 -0.74 14.88 -4.93
C PRO A 162 -1.66 14.67 -3.72
N PRO A 163 -2.99 14.76 -3.91
CA PRO A 163 -3.95 14.56 -2.84
C PRO A 163 -3.89 13.12 -2.32
N LEU A 164 -4.02 12.96 -1.00
CA LEU A 164 -3.98 11.67 -0.32
C LEU A 164 -5.24 10.82 -0.54
N LEU A 165 -6.39 11.47 -0.70
CA LEU A 165 -7.68 10.84 -0.99
C LEU A 165 -8.35 11.57 -2.14
N PRO A 166 -9.31 10.94 -2.84
CA PRO A 166 -10.07 11.60 -3.87
C PRO A 166 -10.73 12.87 -3.31
N GLY A 167 -10.74 13.96 -4.08
CA GLY A 167 -11.25 15.24 -3.60
C GLY A 167 -12.71 15.16 -3.13
N GLU A 168 -13.50 14.29 -3.77
CA GLU A 168 -14.90 14.04 -3.44
C GLU A 168 -15.09 13.38 -2.05
N TRP A 169 -14.06 12.68 -1.55
CA TRP A 169 -14.12 11.97 -0.26
C TRP A 169 -13.81 12.87 0.93
N THR A 170 -13.24 14.05 0.68
CA THR A 170 -12.83 14.99 1.72
C THR A 170 -13.78 16.18 1.87
N GLN A 171 -14.74 16.35 0.96
CA GLN A 171 -15.76 17.39 1.08
C GLN A 171 -16.79 17.07 2.19
N PRO A 172 -17.26 18.08 2.94
CA PRO A 172 -18.42 17.91 3.81
C PRO A 172 -19.65 17.51 2.99
N VAL A 173 -20.42 16.54 3.49
CA VAL A 173 -21.73 16.19 2.93
C VAL A 173 -22.74 17.29 3.24
#